data_AF-A0A5S9MLC8-F1
#
_entry.id   AF-A0A5S9MLC8-F1
#
_cell.length_a   1.000
_cell.length_b   1.000
_cell.length_c   1.000
_cell.angle_alpha   90.00
_cell.angle_beta   90.00
_cell.angle_gamma   90.00
#
_symmetry.space_group_name_H-M   'P 1'
#
loop_
_entity.id
_entity.type
_entity.pdbx_description
1 polymer ?
#
loop_
_entity_poly.entity_id
_entity_poly.type
_entity_poly.pdbx_seq_one_letter_code
_entity_poly.pdbx_strand_id
1 'polypeptide(L)'
;MIQKVSIGTRNKKSAALVYVRDIADPKLVEDVLSRMTEIKMDDIPETGYIEQLIEDSHISIFPQIQNTERPDRVIASVLEGKVSILLDGTPFAPSFYL
;
A
#
# COMPACT_ATOMS: atom_id res chain seq x y z
N MET A 1 3.57 -9.98 -8.63
CA MET A 1 3.55 -8.75 -9.45
C MET A 1 3.98 -7.58 -8.59
N ILE A 2 4.71 -6.64 -9.17
CA ILE A 2 5.15 -5.40 -8.52
C ILE A 2 4.73 -4.26 -9.43
N GLN A 3 3.91 -3.33 -8.92
CA GLN A 3 3.50 -2.12 -9.62
C GLN A 3 4.11 -0.90 -8.92
N LYS A 4 4.86 -0.07 -9.66
CA LYS A 4 5.48 1.14 -9.10
C LYS A 4 4.55 2.34 -9.28
N VAL A 5 4.45 3.16 -8.24
CA VAL A 5 3.62 4.37 -8.20
C VAL A 5 4.48 5.52 -7.67
N SER A 6 4.29 6.72 -8.22
CA SER A 6 4.90 7.93 -7.66
C SER A 6 3.84 8.68 -6.87
N ILE A 7 4.11 8.94 -5.60
CA ILE A 7 3.16 9.58 -4.68
C ILE A 7 3.75 10.89 -4.16
N GLY A 8 2.93 11.93 -4.04
CA GLY A 8 3.30 13.26 -3.55
C GLY A 8 3.22 14.36 -4.63
N THR A 9 2.95 15.59 -4.22
CA THR A 9 2.77 16.76 -5.11
C THR A 9 4.05 17.58 -5.29
N ARG A 10 4.74 17.94 -4.20
CA ARG A 10 6.01 18.70 -4.24
C ARG A 10 7.22 17.78 -4.13
N ASN A 11 7.22 16.87 -3.16
CA ASN A 11 8.26 15.87 -3.00
C ASN A 11 7.73 14.48 -3.39
N LYS A 12 8.12 14.01 -4.57
CA LYS A 12 7.65 12.73 -5.09
C LYS A 12 8.46 11.58 -4.51
N LYS A 13 7.79 10.67 -3.82
CA LYS A 13 8.37 9.39 -3.38
C LYS A 13 7.94 8.26 -4.30
N SER A 14 8.82 7.27 -4.43
CA SER A 14 8.49 6.02 -5.11
C SER A 14 7.81 5.09 -4.13
N ALA A 15 6.67 4.54 -4.51
CA ALA A 15 6.00 3.46 -3.79
C ALA A 15 5.85 2.26 -4.73
N ALA A 16 5.69 1.07 -4.14
CA ALA A 16 5.43 -0.15 -4.88
C ALA A 16 4.28 -0.94 -4.24
N LEU A 17 3.33 -1.34 -5.07
CA LEU A 17 2.28 -2.29 -4.73
C LEU A 17 2.74 -3.70 -5.08
N VAL A 18 2.75 -4.59 -4.11
CA VAL A 18 3.22 -5.98 -4.24
C VAL A 18 2.06 -6.93 -3.94
N TYR A 19 1.78 -7.84 -4.87
CA TYR A 19 0.70 -8.83 -4.77
C TYR A 19 0.95 -10.00 -5.72
N VAL A 20 0.33 -11.16 -5.48
CA VAL A 20 0.34 -12.28 -6.44
C VAL A 20 -0.92 -12.20 -7.30
N ARG A 21 -0.75 -12.08 -8.63
CA ARG A 21 -1.85 -11.83 -9.58
C ARG A 21 -2.94 -12.88 -9.52
N ASP A 22 -2.56 -14.14 -9.33
CA ASP A 22 -3.49 -15.27 -9.40
C ASP A 22 -4.12 -15.61 -8.04
N ILE A 23 -3.72 -14.89 -6.97
CA ILE A 23 -4.19 -15.13 -5.59
C ILE A 23 -4.92 -13.91 -5.03
N ALA A 24 -4.43 -12.70 -5.30
CA ALA A 24 -5.02 -11.48 -4.77
C ALA A 24 -6.31 -11.11 -5.50
N ASP A 25 -7.29 -10.57 -4.75
CA ASP A 25 -8.52 -10.03 -5.33
C ASP A 25 -8.18 -8.83 -6.25
N PRO A 26 -8.47 -8.91 -7.56
CA PRO A 26 -8.17 -7.83 -8.49
C PRO A 26 -8.87 -6.52 -8.10
N LYS A 27 -10.06 -6.59 -7.49
CA LYS A 27 -10.78 -5.39 -7.04
C LYS A 27 -10.04 -4.70 -5.91
N LEU A 28 -9.53 -5.46 -4.93
CA LEU A 28 -8.71 -4.92 -3.84
C LEU A 28 -7.43 -4.26 -4.39
N VAL A 29 -6.77 -4.91 -5.35
CA VAL A 29 -5.56 -4.35 -5.99
C VAL A 29 -5.88 -3.03 -6.69
N GLU A 30 -6.98 -2.95 -7.42
CA GLU A 30 -7.41 -1.76 -8.15
C GLU A 30 -7.81 -0.62 -7.20
N ASP A 31 -8.57 -0.93 -6.15
CA ASP A 31 -8.98 0.03 -5.12
C ASP A 31 -7.77 0.64 -4.40
N VAL A 32 -6.81 -0.21 -3.97
CA VAL A 32 -5.58 0.25 -3.31
C VAL A 32 -4.73 1.08 -4.28
N LEU A 33 -4.58 0.63 -5.53
CA LEU A 33 -3.81 1.37 -6.54
C LEU A 33 -4.43 2.75 -6.81
N SER A 34 -5.75 2.81 -6.98
CA SER A 34 -6.48 4.06 -7.21
C SER A 34 -6.24 5.03 -6.05
N ARG A 35 -6.42 4.58 -4.81
CA ARG A 35 -6.18 5.41 -3.62
C ARG A 35 -4.74 5.91 -3.53
N MET A 36 -3.76 5.05 -3.80
CA MET A 36 -2.35 5.45 -3.82
C MET A 36 -2.08 6.56 -4.82
N THR A 37 -2.75 6.56 -5.98
CA THR A 37 -2.60 7.62 -6.99
C THR A 37 -3.33 8.92 -6.66
N GLU A 38 -4.36 8.86 -5.81
CA GLU A 38 -5.15 10.03 -5.38
C GLU A 38 -4.50 10.80 -4.22
N ILE A 39 -3.49 10.25 -3.56
CA ILE A 39 -2.79 10.90 -2.46
C ILE A 39 -2.13 12.21 -2.94
N LYS A 40 -2.70 13.34 -2.50
CA LYS A 40 -2.20 14.69 -2.73
C LYS A 40 -1.63 15.27 -1.43
N MET A 41 -0.46 14.79 -1.03
CA MET A 41 0.34 15.40 0.03
C MET A 41 1.58 16.07 -0.53
N ASP A 42 1.96 17.23 0.01
CA ASP A 42 3.18 17.95 -0.37
C ASP A 42 4.45 17.15 -0.09
N ASP A 43 4.46 16.40 1.01
CA ASP A 43 5.51 15.47 1.38
C ASP A 43 4.91 14.26 2.11
N ILE A 44 5.49 13.08 1.91
CA ILE A 44 5.05 11.83 2.53
C ILE A 44 6.21 11.33 3.39
N PRO A 45 6.30 11.75 4.67
CA PRO A 45 7.46 11.42 5.49
C PRO A 45 7.56 9.91 5.78
N GLU A 46 6.43 9.25 6.08
CA GLU A 46 6.39 7.84 6.50
C GLU A 46 5.18 7.07 5.92
N THR A 47 5.24 5.73 5.95
CA THR A 47 4.15 4.85 5.45
C THR A 47 2.85 4.96 6.24
N GLY A 48 2.92 5.33 7.52
CA GLY A 48 1.73 5.56 8.35
C GLY A 48 0.78 6.63 7.79
N TYR A 49 1.31 7.59 7.01
CA TYR A 49 0.47 8.57 6.31
C TYR A 49 -0.29 7.94 5.14
N ILE A 50 0.32 6.98 4.44
CA ILE A 50 -0.38 6.23 3.38
C ILE A 50 -1.49 5.38 3.99
N GLU A 51 -1.24 4.76 5.14
CA GLU A 51 -2.24 4.00 5.89
C GLU A 51 -3.43 4.88 6.26
N GLN A 52 -3.16 6.01 6.94
CA GLN A 52 -4.21 6.94 7.35
C GLN A 52 -5.00 7.49 6.16
N LEU A 53 -4.36 7.78 5.03
CA LEU A 53 -5.05 8.29 3.83
C LEU A 53 -5.87 7.21 3.12
N ILE A 54 -5.42 5.95 3.17
CA ILE A 54 -6.22 4.83 2.68
C ILE A 54 -7.43 4.61 3.59
N GLU A 55 -7.30 4.80 4.91
CA GLU A 55 -8.39 4.69 5.89
C GLU A 55 -9.39 5.88 5.84
N ASP A 56 -8.92 7.13 5.74
CA ASP A 56 -9.75 8.35 5.77
C ASP A 56 -10.59 8.59 4.50
N SER A 57 -10.37 7.79 3.44
CA SER A 57 -11.24 7.83 2.26
C SER A 57 -12.67 7.41 2.67
N HIS A 58 -13.57 8.40 2.70
CA HIS A 58 -14.93 8.40 3.28
C HIS A 58 -15.91 7.30 2.78
N ILE A 59 -15.46 6.32 1.98
CA ILE A 59 -16.26 5.23 1.39
C ILE A 59 -15.69 3.84 1.78
N SER A 60 -14.72 3.74 2.69
CA SER A 60 -14.04 2.45 2.95
C SER A 60 -14.63 1.64 4.10
N ILE A 61 -15.33 0.54 3.77
CA ILE A 61 -15.50 -0.63 4.66
C ILE A 61 -14.17 -1.39 4.67
N PHE A 62 -13.27 -0.92 5.55
CA PHE A 62 -11.95 -1.41 6.00
C PHE A 62 -11.29 -2.61 5.29
N PRO A 63 -10.06 -2.44 4.77
CA PRO A 63 -9.04 -3.47 4.88
C PRO A 63 -8.32 -3.42 6.24
N GLN A 64 -8.08 -4.57 6.88
CA GLN A 64 -7.21 -4.65 8.07
C GLN A 64 -5.74 -4.47 7.67
N ILE A 65 -5.06 -3.51 8.30
CA ILE A 65 -3.65 -3.17 8.05
C ILE A 65 -2.73 -3.94 9.01
N GLN A 66 -1.71 -4.58 8.46
CA GLN A 66 -0.62 -5.20 9.21
C GLN A 66 0.72 -4.54 8.80
N ASN A 67 1.26 -3.72 9.70
CA ASN A 67 2.55 -3.07 9.52
C ASN A 67 3.69 -4.01 9.89
N THR A 68 4.68 -4.12 9.02
CA THR A 68 5.85 -4.93 9.31
C THR A 68 7.11 -4.39 8.65
N GLU A 69 8.22 -4.46 9.39
CA GLU A 69 9.58 -4.24 8.86
C GLU A 69 10.24 -5.54 8.37
N ARG A 70 9.55 -6.67 8.59
CA ARG A 70 10.08 -8.00 8.33
C ARG A 70 9.73 -8.44 6.90
N PRO A 71 10.71 -8.55 5.98
CA PRO A 71 10.43 -8.89 4.59
C PRO A 71 9.82 -10.29 4.43
N ASP A 72 10.13 -11.22 5.33
CA ASP A 72 9.54 -12.56 5.36
C ASP A 72 8.02 -12.54 5.63
N ARG A 73 7.55 -11.60 6.45
CA ARG A 73 6.11 -11.44 6.73
C ARG A 73 5.37 -10.83 5.54
N VAL A 74 6.02 -9.94 4.79
CA VAL A 74 5.47 -9.38 3.54
C VAL A 74 5.30 -10.49 2.51
N ILE A 75 6.32 -11.35 2.36
CA ILE A 75 6.26 -12.49 1.43
C ILE A 75 5.12 -13.45 1.81
N ALA A 76 5.02 -13.83 3.09
CA ALA A 76 3.94 -14.70 3.57
C ALA A 76 2.56 -14.08 3.29
N SER A 77 2.40 -12.79 3.55
CA SER A 77 1.13 -12.07 3.35
C SER A 77 0.71 -12.07 1.87
N VAL A 78 1.64 -11.74 0.97
CA VAL A 78 1.36 -11.71 -0.47
C VAL A 78 1.05 -13.11 -1.01
N LEU A 79 1.65 -14.17 -0.46
CA LEU A 79 1.33 -15.56 -0.78
C LEU A 79 -0.04 -15.99 -0.26
N GLU A 80 -0.55 -15.38 0.80
CA GLU A 80 -1.92 -15.57 1.31
C GLU A 80 -2.97 -14.79 0.49
N GLY A 81 -2.57 -14.07 -0.57
CA GLY A 81 -3.47 -13.26 -1.39
C GLY A 81 -3.64 -11.82 -0.92
N LYS A 82 -2.83 -11.38 0.04
CA LYS A 82 -2.85 -9.98 0.52
C LYS A 82 -2.09 -9.06 -0.43
N VAL A 83 -2.29 -7.77 -0.23
CA VAL A 83 -1.63 -6.70 -0.97
C VAL A 83 -0.74 -5.93 -0.01
N SER A 84 0.53 -5.74 -0.37
CA SER A 84 1.50 -5.00 0.45
C SER A 84 1.99 -3.75 -0.27
N ILE A 85 2.20 -2.67 0.48
CA ILE A 85 2.74 -1.41 -0.02
C ILE A 85 4.15 -1.22 0.54
N LEU A 86 5.08 -0.87 -0.33
CA LEU A 86 6.44 -0.48 0.02
C LEU A 86 6.64 0.99 -0.34
N LEU A 87 7.21 1.79 0.55
CA LEU A 87 7.55 3.20 0.29
C LEU A 87 9.07 3.39 0.36
N ASP A 88 9.59 4.13 -0.61
CA ASP A 88 11.01 4.47 -0.68
C ASP A 88 11.41 5.42 0.48
N GLY A 89 12.53 5.09 1.13
CA GLY A 89 13.04 5.83 2.28
C GLY A 89 12.43 5.48 3.64
N THR A 90 11.61 4.41 3.74
CA THR A 90 11.05 3.95 5.02
C THR A 90 11.30 2.44 5.22
N PRO A 91 11.69 1.98 6.43
CA PRO A 91 11.89 0.55 6.69
C PRO A 91 10.58 -0.24 6.89
N PHE A 92 9.45 0.45 6.94
CA PHE A 92 8.13 -0.13 7.18
C PHE A 92 7.39 -0.47 5.89
N ALA A 93 6.60 -1.53 5.92
CA ALA A 93 5.74 -1.99 4.82
C ALA A 93 4.33 -2.35 5.37
N PRO A 94 3.31 -1.49 5.18
CA PRO A 94 1.93 -1.85 5.50
C PRO A 94 1.37 -2.89 4.53
N SER A 95 0.68 -3.90 5.07
CA SER A 95 -0.03 -4.95 4.31
C SER A 95 -1.53 -4.88 4.59
N PHE A 96 -2.37 -5.05 3.57
CA PHE A 96 -3.82 -4.85 3.62
C PHE A 96 -4.57 -6.17 3.30
N TYR A 97 -5.66 -6.46 3.99
CA TYR A 97 -6.52 -7.66 3.82
C TYR A 97 -8.01 -7.32 4.01
N LEU A 98 -8.94 -8.11 3.44
CA LEU A 98 -10.40 -7.97 3.63
C LEU A 98 -10.90 -8.57 4.96
#